data_AF-A0AAP2QBP0-F1
#
_entry.id   AF-A0AAP2QBP0-F1
#
_cell.length_a   1.000
_cell.length_b   1.000
_cell.length_c   1.000
_cell.angle_alpha   90.00
_cell.angle_beta   90.00
_cell.angle_gamma   90.00
#
_symmetry.space_group_name_H-M   'P 1'
#
loop_
_entity.id
_entity.type
_entity.pdbx_description
1 polymer ?
#
loop_
_entity_poly.entity_id
_entity_poly.type
_entity_poly.pdbx_seq_one_letter_code
_entity_poly.pdbx_strand_id
1 'polypeptide(L)'
;EAIGKNVTKVQKGSFVTSETTFDTCGECESCQNKEYNLCLNRKGIGSQVNGSFAEYVLTREESIHVLDEKISLLAASITEPIACGVH
;
A
#
# COMPACT_ATOMS: atom_id res chain seq x y z
N GLU A 1 -11.88 10.99 -3.92
CA GLU A 1 -10.58 10.38 -4.32
C GLU A 1 -9.71 11.38 -5.08
N ALA A 2 -8.39 11.28 -4.98
CA ALA A 2 -7.43 12.13 -5.67
C ALA A 2 -6.15 11.33 -5.98
N ILE A 3 -5.41 11.75 -7.00
CA ILE A 3 -4.17 11.10 -7.45
C ILE A 3 -3.05 12.13 -7.45
N GLY A 4 -1.88 11.75 -6.92
CA GLY A 4 -0.69 12.60 -6.92
C GLY A 4 -0.17 12.86 -8.33
N LYS A 5 0.34 14.06 -8.59
CA LYS A 5 0.81 14.49 -9.92
C LYS A 5 1.87 13.59 -10.58
N ASN A 6 2.60 12.80 -9.79
CA ASN A 6 3.68 11.92 -10.26
C ASN A 6 3.26 10.44 -10.31
N VAL A 7 2.00 10.12 -10.00
CA VAL A 7 1.46 8.77 -10.05
C VAL A 7 1.12 8.43 -11.50
N THR A 8 1.53 7.26 -11.95
CA THR A 8 1.44 6.77 -13.34
C THR A 8 0.79 5.39 -13.47
N LYS A 9 0.68 4.60 -12.39
CA LYS A 9 0.23 3.20 -12.41
C LYS A 9 -1.26 3.02 -12.12
N VAL A 10 -1.92 4.06 -11.60
CA VAL A 10 -3.33 4.00 -11.21
C VAL A 10 -4.09 5.21 -11.73
N GLN A 11 -5.40 5.03 -11.92
CA GLN A 11 -6.31 6.08 -12.36
C GLN A 11 -7.49 6.20 -11.38
N LYS A 12 -8.21 7.33 -11.43
CA LYS A 12 -9.39 7.53 -10.58
C LYS A 12 -10.43 6.46 -10.88
N GLY A 13 -11.07 5.94 -9.83
CA GLY A 13 -12.02 4.82 -9.95
C GLY A 13 -11.37 3.44 -10.06
N SER A 14 -10.03 3.31 -10.09
CA SER A 14 -9.38 1.98 -10.03
C SER A 14 -9.78 1.24 -8.75
N PHE A 15 -10.19 -0.03 -8.90
CA PHE A 15 -10.40 -0.93 -7.78
C PHE A 15 -9.05 -1.41 -7.25
N VAL A 16 -8.74 -1.11 -5.99
CA VAL A 16 -7.38 -1.27 -5.44
C VAL A 16 -7.38 -1.84 -4.02
N THR A 17 -6.26 -2.45 -3.66
CA THR A 17 -5.84 -2.70 -2.27
C THR A 17 -4.47 -2.08 -2.02
N SER A 18 -4.12 -1.87 -0.76
CA SER A 18 -2.84 -1.27 -0.36
C SER A 18 -2.07 -2.20 0.57
N GLU A 19 -0.77 -2.30 0.37
CA GLU A 19 0.15 -2.75 1.42
C GLU A 19 0.18 -1.73 2.58
N THR A 20 0.73 -2.15 3.72
CA THR A 20 0.83 -1.29 4.91
C THR A 20 1.98 -0.28 4.87
N THR A 21 2.90 -0.36 3.91
CA THR A 21 4.08 0.53 3.86
C THR A 21 3.70 1.92 3.40
N PHE A 22 3.84 2.92 4.27
CA PHE A 22 3.57 4.33 3.95
C PHE A 22 4.83 5.05 3.44
N ASP A 23 5.94 4.90 4.16
CA ASP A 23 7.18 5.63 3.92
C ASP A 23 8.39 4.74 4.25
N THR A 24 9.50 4.96 3.55
CA THR A 24 10.77 4.23 3.66
C THR A 24 11.92 5.16 3.34
N CYS A 25 13.13 4.93 3.86
CA CYS A 25 14.25 5.84 3.57
C CYS A 25 14.69 5.87 2.10
N GLY A 26 14.40 4.83 1.32
CA GLY A 26 14.74 4.78 -0.12
C GLY A 26 16.23 4.55 -0.43
N GLU A 27 17.12 4.68 0.56
CA GLU A 27 18.57 4.64 0.35
C GLU A 27 19.28 3.42 0.97
N CYS A 28 18.65 2.71 1.91
CA CYS A 28 19.26 1.52 2.50
C CYS A 28 19.25 0.32 1.54
N GLU A 29 20.10 -0.68 1.80
CA GLU A 29 20.21 -1.91 0.99
C GLU A 29 18.85 -2.58 0.76
N SER A 30 18.05 -2.74 1.82
CA SER A 30 16.70 -3.30 1.70
C SER A 30 15.78 -2.45 0.80
N CYS A 31 15.86 -1.11 0.86
CA CYS A 31 15.08 -0.25 -0.02
C CYS A 31 15.52 -0.39 -1.49
N GLN A 32 16.82 -0.49 -1.75
CA GLN A 32 17.37 -0.69 -3.09
C GLN A 32 16.97 -2.05 -3.66
N ASN A 33 16.88 -3.08 -2.81
CA ASN A 33 16.40 -4.41 -3.16
C ASN A 33 14.86 -4.54 -3.17
N LYS A 34 14.13 -3.46 -2.86
CA LYS A 34 12.66 -3.44 -2.73
C LYS A 34 12.09 -4.30 -1.60
N GLU A 35 12.92 -4.68 -0.64
CA GLU A 35 12.57 -5.35 0.61
C GLU A 35 12.11 -4.29 1.65
N TYR A 36 11.07 -3.54 1.28
CA TYR A 36 10.64 -2.35 2.03
C TYR A 36 10.24 -2.66 3.49
N ASN A 37 9.76 -3.88 3.74
CA ASN A 37 9.42 -4.40 5.06
C ASN A 37 10.62 -4.45 6.01
N LEU A 38 11.85 -4.53 5.49
CA LEU A 38 13.09 -4.58 6.27
C LEU A 38 13.74 -3.21 6.48
N CYS A 39 13.17 -2.14 5.92
CA CYS A 39 13.70 -0.79 6.12
C CYS A 39 13.54 -0.36 7.60
N LEU A 40 14.65 -0.03 8.26
CA LEU A 40 14.65 0.43 9.66
C LEU A 40 13.89 1.75 9.88
N ASN A 41 13.75 2.55 8.82
CA ASN A 41 13.01 3.83 8.84
C ASN A 41 11.59 3.69 8.28
N ARG A 42 11.09 2.46 8.10
CA ARG A 42 9.75 2.22 7.56
C ARG A 42 8.68 2.81 8.48
N LYS A 43 7.70 3.50 7.91
CA LYS A 43 6.44 3.86 8.58
C LYS A 43 5.30 3.07 8.00
N GLY A 44 4.46 2.51 8.86
CA GLY A 44 3.28 1.73 8.51
C GLY A 44 1.98 2.53 8.65
N ILE A 45 1.08 2.40 7.67
CA ILE A 45 -0.30 2.87 7.73
C ILE A 45 -1.01 2.23 8.93
N GLY A 46 -1.68 3.04 9.75
CA GLY A 46 -2.41 2.57 10.92
C GLY A 46 -1.54 2.22 12.14
N SER A 47 -0.22 2.38 12.06
CA SER A 47 0.70 2.19 13.18
C SER A 47 1.47 3.47 13.50
N GLN A 48 2.32 3.93 12.59
CA GLN A 48 3.11 5.17 12.77
C GLN A 48 2.50 6.38 12.05
N VAL A 49 1.51 6.17 11.18
CA VAL A 49 0.73 7.22 10.52
C VAL A 49 -0.76 6.84 10.52
N ASN A 50 -1.64 7.78 10.16
CA ASN A 50 -3.08 7.56 10.12
C ASN A 50 -3.47 6.33 9.29
N GLY A 51 -4.43 5.56 9.79
CA GLY A 51 -4.89 4.30 9.20
C GLY A 51 -6.18 4.42 8.37
N SER A 52 -6.73 3.26 8.03
CA SER A 52 -7.89 3.10 7.14
C SER A 52 -9.25 3.02 7.84
N PHE A 53 -9.32 3.16 9.16
CA PHE A 53 -10.60 3.38 9.88
C PHE A 53 -11.07 4.83 9.71
N ALA A 54 -11.25 5.22 8.45
CA ALA A 54 -11.62 6.54 7.98
C ALA A 54 -12.24 6.43 6.58
N GLU A 55 -12.91 7.48 6.11
CA GLU A 55 -13.51 7.52 4.76
C GLU A 55 -12.45 7.52 3.64
N TYR A 56 -11.24 8.01 3.94
CA TYR A 56 -10.11 8.05 3.02
C TYR A 56 -8.80 7.75 3.76
N VAL A 57 -7.85 7.14 3.04
CA VAL A 57 -6.49 6.88 3.51
C VAL A 57 -5.50 7.32 2.43
N LEU A 58 -4.38 7.91 2.85
CA LEU A 58 -3.28 8.26 1.97
C LEU A 58 -2.30 7.08 1.91
N THR A 59 -1.85 6.72 0.71
CA THR A 59 -0.85 5.68 0.49
C THR A 59 0.04 6.05 -0.70
N ARG A 60 1.15 5.33 -0.85
CA ARG A 60 2.12 5.51 -1.93
C ARG A 60 1.79 4.62 -3.12
N GLU A 61 2.16 5.06 -4.33
CA GLU A 61 1.89 4.30 -5.55
C GLU A 61 2.49 2.89 -5.51
N GLU A 62 3.69 2.75 -4.95
CA GLU A 62 4.44 1.50 -4.89
C GLU A 62 3.76 0.44 -4.01
N SER A 63 2.82 0.85 -3.15
CA SER A 63 2.09 -0.04 -2.25
C SER A 63 0.67 -0.32 -2.72
N ILE A 64 0.24 0.26 -3.85
CA ILE A 64 -1.07 -0.01 -4.43
C ILE A 64 -1.01 -1.18 -5.40
N HIS A 65 -1.99 -2.08 -5.27
CA HIS A 65 -2.26 -3.17 -6.20
C HIS A 65 -3.64 -2.97 -6.82
N VAL A 66 -3.70 -2.92 -8.15
CA VAL A 66 -4.97 -2.87 -8.90
C VAL A 66 -5.58 -4.27 -8.95
N LEU A 67 -6.86 -4.36 -8.65
CA LEU A 67 -7.60 -5.61 -8.56
C LEU A 67 -8.67 -5.69 -9.65
N ASP A 68 -9.11 -6.90 -9.99
CA ASP A 68 -10.30 -7.11 -10.81
C ASP A 68 -11.54 -6.76 -9.98
N GLU A 69 -12.44 -5.95 -10.54
CA GLU A 69 -13.70 -5.50 -9.91
C GLU A 69 -14.64 -6.65 -9.55
N LYS A 70 -14.43 -7.86 -10.08
CA LYS A 70 -15.16 -9.07 -9.68
C LYS A 70 -14.83 -9.53 -8.26
N ILE A 71 -13.70 -9.09 -7.69
CA ILE A 71 -13.31 -9.41 -6.32
C ILE A 71 -14.14 -8.57 -5.36
N SER A 72 -14.85 -9.21 -4.44
CA SER A 72 -15.62 -8.47 -3.42
C SER A 72 -14.70 -7.60 -2.54
N LEU A 73 -15.21 -6.44 -2.11
CA LEU A 73 -14.49 -5.54 -1.20
C LEU A 73 -14.03 -6.24 0.09
N LEU A 74 -14.84 -7.15 0.64
CA LEU A 74 -14.48 -7.90 1.84
C LEU A 74 -13.26 -8.80 1.58
N ALA A 75 -13.26 -9.54 0.47
CA ALA A 75 -12.11 -10.36 0.08
C ALA A 75 -10.86 -9.51 -0.22
N ALA A 76 -11.03 -8.37 -0.89
CA ALA A 76 -9.95 -7.43 -1.15
C ALA A 76 -9.35 -6.84 0.14
N SER A 77 -10.17 -6.61 1.18
CA SER A 77 -9.73 -6.00 2.44
C SER A 77 -8.77 -6.87 3.26
N ILE A 78 -8.74 -8.18 3.01
CA ILE A 78 -7.89 -9.13 3.73
C ILE A 78 -6.67 -9.58 2.91
N THR A 79 -6.40 -8.96 1.76
CA THR A 79 -5.27 -9.37 0.90
C THR A 79 -3.91 -9.15 1.56
N GLU A 80 -3.76 -8.08 2.34
CA GLU A 80 -2.50 -7.79 3.05
C GLU A 80 -2.15 -8.86 4.11
N PRO A 81 -3.04 -9.23 5.04
CA PRO A 81 -2.73 -10.30 5.98
C PRO A 81 -2.59 -11.67 5.30
N ILE A 82 -3.28 -11.91 4.18
CA ILE A 82 -3.06 -13.13 3.36
C ILE A 82 -1.65 -13.13 2.77
N ALA A 83 -1.16 -12.00 2.26
CA ALA A 83 0.18 -11.90 1.69
C ALA A 83 1.25 -12.27 2.73
N CYS A 84 1.07 -11.85 3.99
CA CYS A 84 1.96 -12.25 5.09
C CYS A 84 1.95 -13.76 5.35
N GLY A 85 0.80 -14.43 5.17
CA GLY A 85 0.69 -15.88 5.38
C GLY A 85 1.20 -16.72 4.21
N VAL A 86 1.31 -16.15 3.01
CA VAL A 86 1.79 -16.83 1.79
C VAL A 86 3.28 -16.59 1.54
N HIS A 87 3.84 -15.49 2.04
CA HIS A 87 5.28 -15.19 2.00
C HIS A 87 6.09 -16.28 2.71
#